data_AF-A0A822D1S5-F1
#
_entry.id   AF-A0A822D1S5-F1
#
_cell.length_a   1.000
_cell.length_b   1.000
_cell.length_c   1.000
_cell.angle_alpha   90.00
_cell.angle_beta   90.00
_cell.angle_gamma   90.00
#
_symmetry.space_group_name_H-M   'P 1'
#
loop_
_entity.id
_entity.type
_entity.pdbx_description
1 polymer ?
#
loop_
_entity_poly.entity_id
_entity_poly.type
_entity_poly.pdbx_seq_one_letter_code
_entity_poly.pdbx_strand_id
1 'polypeptide(L)'
;LMQASKTINLNVQSRDFLFHLLIDLFACTKSMISPTTDKLRTAVIDITFLLLQRQHVHESIIKQQCDKFQLPEFPEEFQNLLTTIDIINMLLDKTKQQQYLKRFLEQLYNVMDRNFKITDNDIQTSNKYFDAFADLQLISLMNEHPSMNQSFDEFISALPNESTSHSTFYKNYPLLINVPYEYIRIRAILLSQVNIFIAITISTLDFSLLPGQSILVDYIRMVKSYLLRKVKFMWLEESLSKTEYRTDSDVPEVEFDTIQASNHDNEGKNTMFNQAFEQLHENAHNIFRSRDERLWRVKYLDMDSIDQGGPYRDSITAMCSDICSSHLPLFVLC
;
A
#
# COMPACT_ATOMS: atom_id res chain seq x y z
N LEU A 1 -4.02 -5.36 26.14
CA LEU A 1 -2.54 -5.50 26.08
C LEU A 1 -1.81 -4.20 26.47
N MET A 2 -2.26 -3.54 27.54
CA MET A 2 -1.51 -2.47 28.21
C MET A 2 -1.23 -2.94 29.65
N GLN A 3 -0.31 -3.89 29.81
CA GLN A 3 0.22 -4.26 31.12
C GLN A 3 1.52 -3.49 31.36
N ALA A 4 1.54 -2.75 32.47
CA ALA A 4 2.66 -2.11 33.15
C ALA A 4 4.05 -2.23 32.47
N SER A 5 4.33 -1.33 31.52
CA SER A 5 5.70 -1.06 31.08
C SER A 5 6.42 -0.35 32.24
N LYS A 6 7.25 -1.09 32.99
CA LYS A 6 8.22 -0.49 33.92
C LYS A 6 9.08 0.49 33.13
N THR A 7 8.95 1.78 33.39
CA THR A 7 9.69 2.81 32.67
C THR A 7 11.16 2.73 33.06
N ILE A 8 11.99 2.11 32.23
CA ILE A 8 13.45 2.13 32.39
C ILE A 8 13.89 3.56 32.09
N ASN A 9 14.20 4.33 33.13
CA ASN A 9 14.72 5.68 33.00
C ASN A 9 16.23 5.59 32.75
N LEU A 10 16.61 5.46 31.48
CA LEU A 10 18.02 5.48 31.07
C LEU A 10 18.63 6.84 31.41
N ASN A 11 19.90 6.92 31.82
CA ASN A 11 20.57 8.22 31.94
C ASN A 11 20.89 8.79 30.54
N VAL A 12 21.23 10.08 30.44
CA VAL A 12 21.48 10.77 29.14
C VAL A 12 22.58 10.07 28.33
N GLN A 13 23.67 9.64 28.97
CA GLN A 13 24.79 8.97 28.30
C GLN A 13 24.40 7.62 27.69
N SER A 14 23.62 6.80 28.40
CA SER A 14 23.13 5.52 27.89
C SER A 14 22.15 5.70 26.72
N ARG A 15 21.41 6.82 26.68
CA ARG A 15 20.50 7.13 25.57
C ARG A 15 21.28 7.54 24.33
N ASP A 16 22.25 8.43 24.47
CA ASP A 16 23.11 8.86 23.38
C ASP A 16 23.82 7.64 22.77
N PHE A 17 24.39 6.77 23.61
CA PHE A 17 25.03 5.54 23.16
C PHE A 17 24.08 4.62 22.37
N LEU A 18 22.86 4.36 22.90
CA LEU A 18 21.89 3.51 22.20
C LEU A 18 21.47 4.12 20.86
N PHE A 19 21.30 5.44 20.80
CA PHE A 19 20.93 6.12 19.57
C PHE A 19 22.03 6.01 18.50
N HIS A 20 23.29 6.19 18.89
CA HIS A 20 24.44 5.96 17.99
C HIS A 20 24.50 4.52 17.49
N LEU A 21 24.37 3.55 18.41
CA LEU A 21 24.36 2.14 18.06
C LEU A 21 23.25 1.82 17.04
N LEU A 22 22.08 2.42 17.19
CA LEU A 22 20.96 2.20 16.26
C LEU A 22 21.19 2.83 14.89
N ILE A 23 21.79 4.03 14.82
CA ILE A 23 22.18 4.64 13.54
C ILE A 23 23.21 3.77 12.84
N ASP A 24 24.24 3.33 13.56
CA ASP A 24 25.30 2.48 13.01
C ASP A 24 24.72 1.14 12.54
N LEU A 25 23.86 0.50 13.35
CA LEU A 25 23.16 -0.71 12.96
C LEU A 25 22.31 -0.49 11.70
N PHE A 26 21.57 0.61 11.63
CA PHE A 26 20.76 0.94 10.45
C PHE A 26 21.63 1.11 9.20
N ALA A 27 22.72 1.87 9.29
CA ALA A 27 23.68 2.06 8.20
C ALA A 27 24.32 0.72 7.76
N CYS A 28 24.67 -0.15 8.71
CA CYS A 28 25.19 -1.49 8.43
C CYS A 28 24.16 -2.40 7.76
N THR A 29 22.87 -2.29 8.09
CA THR A 29 21.84 -3.11 7.43
C THR A 29 21.65 -2.76 5.96
N LYS A 30 21.97 -1.53 5.52
CA LYS A 30 21.76 -1.10 4.13
C LYS A 30 22.60 -1.87 3.12
N SER A 31 23.77 -2.38 3.50
CA SER A 31 24.65 -3.15 2.61
C SER A 31 24.32 -4.65 2.55
N MET A 32 23.38 -5.13 3.37
CA MET A 32 23.07 -6.56 3.48
C MET A 32 21.71 -6.88 2.86
N ILE A 33 21.69 -7.65 1.77
CA ILE A 33 20.43 -8.10 1.15
C ILE A 33 20.09 -9.49 1.70
N SER A 34 19.29 -9.56 2.77
CA SER A 34 18.72 -10.83 3.26
C SER A 34 17.39 -10.60 3.98
N PRO A 35 16.46 -11.57 4.00
CA PRO A 35 15.20 -11.47 4.77
C PRO A 35 15.42 -11.25 6.28
N THR A 36 16.53 -11.77 6.82
CA THR A 36 16.95 -11.54 8.20
C THR A 36 17.35 -10.08 8.42
N THR A 37 17.91 -9.44 7.38
CA THR A 37 18.27 -8.02 7.41
C THR A 37 17.04 -7.13 7.46
N ASP A 38 15.96 -7.44 6.71
CA ASP A 38 14.74 -6.61 6.71
C ASP A 38 14.05 -6.60 8.08
N LYS A 39 14.05 -7.77 8.77
CA LYS A 39 13.58 -7.89 10.16
C LYS A 39 14.42 -7.06 11.11
N LEU A 40 15.75 -7.15 10.99
CA LEU A 40 16.67 -6.37 11.81
C LEU A 40 16.50 -4.88 11.56
N ARG A 41 16.37 -4.46 10.30
CA ARG A 41 16.16 -3.06 9.90
C ARG A 41 14.86 -2.52 10.46
N THR A 42 13.76 -3.28 10.34
CA THR A 42 12.46 -2.91 10.91
C THR A 42 12.52 -2.82 12.44
N ALA A 43 13.20 -3.76 13.10
CA ALA A 43 13.39 -3.71 14.56
C ALA A 43 14.22 -2.50 15.00
N VAL A 44 15.32 -2.18 14.30
CA VAL A 44 16.14 -1.00 14.55
C VAL A 44 15.31 0.27 14.36
N ILE A 45 14.50 0.33 13.31
CA ILE A 45 13.52 1.39 13.05
C ILE A 45 12.57 1.55 14.25
N ASP A 46 11.93 0.47 14.71
CA ASP A 46 10.96 0.52 15.81
C ASP A 46 11.59 0.95 17.13
N ILE A 47 12.78 0.44 17.45
CA ILE A 47 13.50 0.83 18.67
C ILE A 47 13.87 2.32 18.60
N THR A 48 14.38 2.78 17.46
CA THR A 48 14.74 4.19 17.31
C THR A 48 13.50 5.07 17.42
N PHE A 49 12.40 4.65 16.80
CA PHE A 49 11.11 5.32 16.94
C PHE A 49 10.63 5.41 18.38
N LEU A 50 10.67 4.30 19.13
CA LEU A 50 10.30 4.25 20.54
C LEU A 50 11.14 5.19 21.40
N LEU A 51 12.45 5.27 21.12
CA LEU A 51 13.35 6.19 21.80
C LEU A 51 12.99 7.64 21.50
N LEU A 52 12.68 7.97 20.25
CA LEU A 52 12.32 9.33 19.85
C LEU A 52 10.97 9.77 20.45
N GLN A 53 9.95 8.91 20.39
CA GLN A 53 8.65 9.22 20.99
C GLN A 53 8.72 9.44 22.50
N ARG A 54 9.46 8.59 23.23
CA ARG A 54 9.53 8.69 24.69
C ARG A 54 10.31 9.88 25.19
N GLN A 55 11.25 10.38 24.40
CA GLN A 55 12.23 11.34 24.91
C GLN A 55 11.99 12.77 24.45
N HIS A 56 11.01 13.02 23.57
CA HIS A 56 10.88 14.31 22.88
C HIS A 56 12.24 14.78 22.34
N VAL A 57 13.09 13.85 21.87
CA VAL A 57 14.42 14.21 21.37
C VAL A 57 14.19 15.11 20.19
N HIS A 58 14.49 16.38 20.39
CA HIS A 58 14.33 17.40 19.39
C HIS A 58 15.29 17.09 18.24
N GLU A 59 14.85 17.27 17.00
CA GLU A 59 15.67 17.05 15.80
C GLU A 59 17.01 17.81 15.85
N SER A 60 17.06 18.92 16.60
CA SER A 60 18.28 19.67 16.86
C SER A 60 19.32 18.90 17.67
N ILE A 61 18.92 18.05 18.62
CA ILE A 61 19.83 17.19 19.39
C ILE A 61 20.42 16.15 18.44
N ILE A 62 19.57 15.54 17.62
CA ILE A 62 20.00 14.54 16.63
C ILE A 62 21.02 15.16 15.66
N LYS A 63 20.68 16.32 15.08
CA LYS A 63 21.55 17.03 14.14
C LYS A 63 22.87 17.46 14.79
N GLN A 64 22.80 18.01 16.01
CA GLN A 64 23.98 18.37 16.78
C GLN A 64 24.90 17.17 17.06
N GLN A 65 24.34 15.97 17.31
CA GLN A 65 25.13 14.76 17.49
C GLN A 65 25.70 14.26 16.16
N CYS A 66 24.93 14.26 15.06
CA CYS A 66 25.46 13.93 13.72
C CYS A 66 26.64 14.83 13.36
N ASP A 67 26.51 16.14 13.56
CA ASP A 67 27.56 17.13 13.32
C ASP A 67 28.78 16.89 14.22
N LYS A 68 28.55 16.64 15.52
CA LYS A 68 29.60 16.40 16.51
C LYS A 68 30.44 15.16 16.20
N PHE A 69 29.82 14.11 15.66
CA PHE A 69 30.48 12.83 15.40
C PHE A 69 30.88 12.64 13.93
N GLN A 70 30.70 13.66 13.08
CA GLN A 70 30.95 13.57 11.64
C GLN A 70 30.23 12.38 10.99
N LEU A 71 29.08 12.01 11.54
CA LEU A 71 28.24 10.98 10.94
C LEU A 71 27.71 11.52 9.61
N PRO A 72 27.57 10.69 8.57
CA PRO A 72 26.87 11.11 7.36
C PRO A 72 25.51 11.70 7.77
N GLU A 73 25.07 12.74 7.06
CA GLU A 73 23.75 13.35 7.28
C GLU A 73 22.70 12.26 7.46
N PHE A 74 21.78 12.51 8.38
CA PHE A 74 20.77 11.54 8.77
C PHE A 74 20.17 10.87 7.53
N PRO A 75 20.19 9.53 7.39
CA PRO A 75 19.73 8.88 6.17
C PRO A 75 18.33 9.39 5.83
N GLU A 76 18.16 9.89 4.62
CA GLU A 76 16.90 10.47 4.12
C GLU A 76 15.71 9.52 4.39
N GLU A 77 15.93 8.23 4.20
CA GLU A 77 14.99 7.14 4.50
C GLU A 77 14.43 7.21 5.92
N PHE A 78 15.26 7.55 6.90
CA PHE A 78 14.83 7.64 8.29
C PHE A 78 14.07 8.94 8.57
N GLN A 79 14.45 10.06 7.94
CA GLN A 79 13.65 11.29 8.04
C GLN A 79 12.26 11.09 7.44
N ASN A 80 12.19 10.45 6.27
CA ASN A 80 10.94 10.06 5.61
C ASN A 80 10.08 9.16 6.50
N LEU A 81 10.73 8.25 7.21
CA LEU A 81 10.09 7.38 8.17
C LEU A 81 9.50 8.14 9.36
N LEU A 82 10.28 8.99 10.03
CA LEU A 82 9.76 9.79 11.15
C LEU A 82 8.59 10.66 10.72
N THR A 83 8.70 11.26 9.54
CA THR A 83 7.65 12.07 8.93
C THR A 83 6.39 11.23 8.68
N THR A 84 6.55 10.01 8.16
CA THR A 84 5.44 9.07 7.98
C THR A 84 4.74 8.74 9.29
N ILE A 85 5.47 8.63 10.39
CA ILE A 85 4.85 8.38 11.69
C ILE A 85 4.14 9.61 12.23
N ASP A 86 4.73 10.79 12.08
CA ASP A 86 4.10 12.05 12.46
C ASP A 86 2.79 12.24 11.67
N ILE A 87 2.79 11.89 10.38
CA ILE A 87 1.59 11.84 9.53
C ILE A 87 0.55 10.84 10.06
N ILE A 88 0.96 9.61 10.37
CA ILE A 88 0.02 8.59 10.86
C ILE A 88 -0.58 9.03 12.19
N ASN A 89 0.22 9.56 13.12
CA ASN A 89 -0.28 10.10 14.37
C ASN A 89 -1.22 11.29 14.14
N MET A 90 -0.94 12.15 13.16
CA MET A 90 -1.83 13.24 12.78
C MET A 90 -3.18 12.73 12.27
N LEU A 91 -3.20 11.65 11.47
CA LEU A 91 -4.43 11.03 10.98
C LEU A 91 -5.22 10.31 12.09
N LEU A 92 -4.53 9.63 13.00
CA LEU A 92 -5.15 8.82 14.05
C LEU A 92 -5.56 9.63 15.28
N ASP A 93 -4.84 10.70 15.61
CA ASP A 93 -5.04 11.50 16.82
C ASP A 93 -5.02 13.01 16.49
N LYS A 94 -6.20 13.55 16.23
CA LYS A 94 -6.41 14.97 15.96
C LYS A 94 -5.95 15.88 17.11
N THR A 95 -5.90 15.38 18.35
CA THR A 95 -5.50 16.22 19.50
C THR A 95 -4.02 16.58 19.46
N LYS A 96 -3.21 15.77 18.78
CA LYS A 96 -1.76 16.00 18.62
C LYS A 96 -1.39 16.58 17.25
N GLN A 97 -2.39 16.88 16.43
CA GLN A 97 -2.18 17.35 15.06
C GLN A 97 -1.27 18.59 15.00
N GLN A 98 -1.48 19.60 15.84
CA GLN A 98 -0.64 20.80 15.82
C GLN A 98 0.86 20.52 16.05
N GLN A 99 1.18 19.53 16.89
CA GLN A 99 2.56 19.14 17.19
C GLN A 99 3.25 18.53 15.95
N TYR A 100 2.55 17.64 15.25
CA TYR A 100 3.11 16.90 14.12
C TYR A 100 3.02 17.67 12.80
N LEU A 101 2.05 18.58 12.69
CA LEU A 101 1.73 19.27 11.45
C LEU A 101 2.85 20.19 10.97
N LYS A 102 3.48 20.93 11.87
CA LYS A 102 4.58 21.83 11.49
C LYS A 102 5.72 21.06 10.82
N ARG A 103 6.13 19.95 11.42
CA ARG A 103 7.22 19.11 10.93
C ARG A 103 6.85 18.42 9.62
N PHE A 104 5.62 17.93 9.53
CA PHE A 104 5.09 17.38 8.28
C PHE A 104 5.08 18.41 7.15
N LEU A 105 4.64 19.65 7.41
CA LEU A 105 4.65 20.72 6.42
C LEU A 105 6.08 21.09 5.98
N GLU A 106 7.03 21.15 6.91
CA GLU A 106 8.45 21.40 6.60
C GLU A 106 9.03 20.31 5.69
N GLN A 107 8.73 19.04 5.95
CA GLN A 107 9.22 17.91 5.16
C GLN A 107 8.52 17.79 3.81
N LEU A 108 7.22 18.14 3.74
CA LEU A 108 6.49 18.26 2.48
C LEU A 108 7.21 19.19 1.50
N TYR A 109 7.69 20.35 1.96
CA TYR A 109 8.40 21.29 1.08
C TYR A 109 9.69 20.73 0.48
N ASN A 110 10.32 19.75 1.14
CA ASN A 110 11.59 19.17 0.69
C ASN A 110 11.37 18.03 -0.30
N VAL A 111 10.33 17.23 -0.11
CA VAL A 111 10.08 16.01 -0.90
C VAL A 111 9.30 16.30 -2.19
N MET A 112 8.53 17.38 -2.22
CA MET A 112 7.54 17.60 -3.28
C MET A 112 7.81 18.82 -4.16
N ASP A 113 7.48 18.67 -5.45
CA ASP A 113 7.42 19.77 -6.39
C ASP A 113 6.24 20.71 -6.07
N ARG A 114 6.46 22.01 -6.27
CA ARG A 114 5.81 23.13 -5.54
C ARG A 114 4.32 23.37 -5.80
N ASN A 115 3.64 22.49 -6.51
CA ASN A 115 2.35 22.80 -7.13
C ASN A 115 1.19 22.97 -6.13
N PHE A 116 1.29 22.37 -4.94
CA PHE A 116 0.24 22.50 -3.91
C PHE A 116 0.81 22.85 -2.54
N LYS A 117 0.89 24.14 -2.27
CA LYS A 117 1.31 24.67 -0.98
C LYS A 117 0.15 24.60 0.02
N ILE A 118 0.24 23.72 1.01
CA ILE A 118 -0.71 23.66 2.14
C ILE A 118 -0.13 24.43 3.33
N THR A 119 -0.95 25.24 3.98
CA THR A 119 -0.60 25.95 5.22
C THR A 119 -1.23 25.30 6.46
N ASP A 120 -0.72 25.62 7.64
CA ASP A 120 -1.32 25.20 8.92
C ASP A 120 -2.79 25.65 9.01
N ASN A 121 -3.10 26.87 8.59
CA ASN A 121 -4.47 27.40 8.58
C ASN A 121 -5.40 26.60 7.66
N ASP A 122 -4.92 26.16 6.49
CA ASP A 122 -5.72 25.33 5.57
C ASP A 122 -6.11 24.00 6.21
N ILE A 123 -5.19 23.41 6.97
CA ILE A 123 -5.44 22.13 7.63
C ILE A 123 -6.38 22.34 8.84
N GLN A 124 -6.14 23.38 9.65
CA GLN A 124 -7.02 23.71 10.77
C GLN A 124 -8.45 24.02 10.33
N THR A 125 -8.62 24.74 9.22
CA THR A 125 -9.94 25.07 8.67
C THR A 125 -10.62 23.83 8.07
N SER A 126 -9.91 23.01 7.29
CA SER A 126 -10.48 21.75 6.76
C SER A 126 -10.86 20.75 7.86
N ASN A 127 -10.12 20.67 8.96
CA ASN A 127 -10.44 19.78 10.10
C ASN A 127 -11.80 20.07 10.75
N LYS A 128 -12.37 21.26 10.57
CA LYS A 128 -13.72 21.60 11.05
C LYS A 128 -14.80 20.78 10.35
N TYR A 129 -14.51 20.28 9.14
CA TYR A 129 -15.44 19.55 8.28
C TYR A 129 -15.11 18.07 8.15
N PHE A 130 -13.84 17.69 8.31
CA PHE A 130 -13.39 16.33 8.09
C PHE A 130 -13.18 15.57 9.39
N ASP A 131 -13.94 14.49 9.59
CA ASP A 131 -13.63 13.41 10.52
C ASP A 131 -13.10 12.17 9.79
N ALA A 132 -12.88 11.09 10.54
CA ALA A 132 -12.39 9.84 9.96
C ALA A 132 -13.33 9.29 8.87
N PHE A 133 -14.64 9.43 9.02
CA PHE A 133 -15.60 8.93 8.03
C PHE A 133 -15.66 9.80 6.78
N ALA A 134 -15.60 11.12 6.94
CA ALA A 134 -15.51 12.06 5.82
C ALA A 134 -14.22 11.84 5.02
N ASP A 135 -13.09 11.61 5.70
CA ASP A 135 -11.82 11.26 5.04
C ASP A 135 -11.95 9.97 4.22
N LEU A 136 -12.59 8.94 4.76
CA LEU A 136 -12.79 7.68 4.03
C LEU A 136 -13.68 7.85 2.80
N GLN A 137 -14.72 8.69 2.88
CA GLN A 137 -15.54 9.03 1.71
C GLN A 137 -14.72 9.80 0.66
N LEU A 138 -13.85 10.72 1.08
CA LEU A 138 -12.97 11.43 0.16
C LEU A 138 -11.95 10.49 -0.50
N ILE A 139 -11.38 9.54 0.25
CA ILE A 139 -10.52 8.49 -0.31
C ILE A 139 -11.27 7.62 -1.33
N SER A 140 -12.52 7.24 -1.04
CA SER A 140 -13.36 6.48 -1.98
C SER A 140 -13.60 7.28 -3.27
N LEU A 141 -13.97 8.56 -3.14
CA LEU A 141 -14.10 9.49 -4.27
C LEU A 141 -12.81 9.55 -5.09
N MET A 142 -11.67 9.76 -4.45
CA MET A 142 -10.37 9.80 -5.13
C MET A 142 -10.07 8.47 -5.86
N ASN A 143 -10.39 7.33 -5.26
CA ASN A 143 -10.12 6.03 -5.88
C ASN A 143 -11.04 5.70 -7.06
N GLU A 144 -12.25 6.22 -7.07
CA GLU A 144 -13.26 5.97 -8.09
C GLU A 144 -13.23 7.01 -9.22
N HIS A 145 -12.65 8.19 -8.98
CA HIS A 145 -12.64 9.27 -9.96
C HIS A 145 -11.74 8.96 -11.17
N PRO A 146 -12.25 8.98 -12.42
CA PRO A 146 -11.48 8.59 -13.61
C PRO A 146 -10.18 9.40 -13.81
N SER A 147 -10.20 10.70 -13.52
CA SER A 147 -9.02 11.58 -13.66
C SER A 147 -7.84 11.19 -12.77
N MET A 148 -8.07 10.47 -11.66
CA MET A 148 -6.98 10.01 -10.79
C MET A 148 -6.07 8.98 -11.47
N ASN A 149 -6.55 8.31 -12.53
CA ASN A 149 -5.73 7.42 -13.35
C ASN A 149 -4.80 8.19 -14.28
N GLN A 150 -5.14 9.42 -14.65
CA GLN A 150 -4.33 10.28 -15.52
C GLN A 150 -3.30 11.05 -14.67
N SER A 151 -3.76 11.95 -13.80
CA SER A 151 -2.92 12.70 -12.88
C SER A 151 -3.71 13.25 -11.68
N PHE A 152 -2.97 13.58 -10.62
CA PHE A 152 -3.58 14.23 -9.46
C PHE A 152 -4.04 15.67 -9.79
N ASP A 153 -3.32 16.37 -10.67
CA ASP A 153 -3.65 17.74 -11.09
C ASP A 153 -4.97 17.81 -11.86
N GLU A 154 -5.20 16.85 -12.75
CA GLU A 154 -6.47 16.72 -13.47
C GLU A 154 -7.62 16.38 -12.52
N PHE A 155 -7.39 15.52 -11.52
CA PHE A 155 -8.38 15.26 -10.49
C PHE A 155 -8.76 16.54 -9.72
N ILE A 156 -7.77 17.30 -9.24
CA ILE A 156 -8.02 18.56 -8.52
C ILE A 156 -8.74 19.58 -9.41
N SER A 157 -8.43 19.61 -10.71
CA SER A 157 -9.08 20.49 -11.68
C SER A 157 -10.51 20.06 -12.02
N ALA A 158 -10.82 18.77 -11.90
CA ALA A 158 -12.14 18.20 -12.14
C ALA A 158 -13.10 18.31 -10.94
N LEU A 159 -12.58 18.61 -9.74
CA LEU A 159 -13.43 18.81 -8.55
C LEU A 159 -14.35 20.03 -8.73
N PRO A 160 -15.58 19.98 -8.18
CA PRO A 160 -16.50 21.11 -8.14
C PRO A 160 -15.85 22.41 -7.66
N ASN A 161 -16.25 23.51 -8.27
CA ASN A 161 -15.94 24.88 -7.84
C ASN A 161 -17.24 25.61 -7.44
N GLU A 162 -17.12 26.88 -7.00
CA GLU A 162 -18.26 27.71 -6.55
C GLU A 162 -19.44 27.77 -7.53
N SER A 163 -19.20 27.60 -8.83
CA SER A 163 -20.23 27.69 -9.87
C SER A 163 -20.94 26.37 -10.19
N THR A 164 -20.52 25.26 -9.59
CA THR A 164 -21.08 23.93 -9.84
C THR A 164 -21.96 23.43 -8.67
N SER A 165 -23.07 22.77 -8.99
CA SER A 165 -23.95 22.20 -7.94
C SER A 165 -23.24 21.07 -7.20
N HIS A 166 -22.83 21.35 -5.96
CA HIS A 166 -22.19 20.40 -5.05
C HIS A 166 -23.00 19.13 -4.80
N SER A 167 -24.33 19.25 -4.74
CA SER A 167 -25.22 18.19 -4.26
C SER A 167 -25.26 16.94 -5.15
N THR A 168 -25.13 17.10 -6.47
CA THR A 168 -25.19 15.97 -7.41
C THR A 168 -23.86 15.25 -7.52
N PHE A 169 -22.74 15.98 -7.46
CA PHE A 169 -21.40 15.42 -7.55
C PHE A 169 -21.08 14.50 -6.37
N TYR A 170 -21.46 14.90 -5.15
CA TYR A 170 -21.20 14.13 -3.93
C TYR A 170 -22.37 13.24 -3.50
N LYS A 171 -23.28 12.87 -4.40
CA LYS A 171 -24.49 12.09 -4.06
C LYS A 171 -24.17 10.75 -3.36
N ASN A 172 -23.09 10.09 -3.77
CA ASN A 172 -22.63 8.83 -3.17
C ASN A 172 -21.75 9.04 -1.92
N TYR A 173 -21.47 10.30 -1.57
CA TYR A 173 -20.55 10.72 -0.53
C TYR A 173 -21.24 11.73 0.40
N PRO A 174 -22.26 11.29 1.19
CA PRO A 174 -23.14 12.18 1.92
C PRO A 174 -22.43 13.09 2.94
N LEU A 175 -21.28 12.68 3.47
CA LEU A 175 -20.50 13.49 4.42
C LEU A 175 -19.73 14.62 3.72
N LEU A 176 -19.58 14.57 2.38
CA LEU A 176 -18.91 15.60 1.59
C LEU A 176 -19.88 16.65 1.03
N ILE A 177 -21.18 16.38 0.98
CA ILE A 177 -22.19 17.26 0.36
C ILE A 177 -22.16 18.68 0.93
N ASN A 178 -22.01 18.81 2.25
CA ASN A 178 -22.05 20.09 2.96
C ASN A 178 -20.66 20.67 3.22
N VAL A 179 -19.60 20.05 2.67
CA VAL A 179 -18.24 20.53 2.84
C VAL A 179 -17.92 21.52 1.72
N PRO A 180 -17.47 22.76 2.04
CA PRO A 180 -17.04 23.72 1.04
C PRO A 180 -15.92 23.14 0.15
N TYR A 181 -15.97 23.40 -1.17
CA TYR A 181 -15.10 22.73 -2.14
C TYR A 181 -13.63 23.01 -1.88
N GLU A 182 -13.30 24.22 -1.40
CA GLU A 182 -11.94 24.61 -1.08
C GLU A 182 -11.34 23.67 -0.02
N TYR A 183 -12.14 23.27 0.97
CA TYR A 183 -11.70 22.35 2.01
C TYR A 183 -11.63 20.90 1.53
N ILE A 184 -12.50 20.49 0.59
CA ILE A 184 -12.37 19.18 -0.07
C ILE A 184 -11.06 19.12 -0.86
N ARG A 185 -10.74 20.17 -1.63
CA ARG A 185 -9.49 20.25 -2.40
C ARG A 185 -8.27 20.22 -1.48
N ILE A 186 -8.24 21.06 -0.44
CA ILE A 186 -7.16 21.07 0.56
C ILE A 186 -6.99 19.68 1.17
N ARG A 187 -8.08 19.04 1.58
CA ARG A 187 -8.02 17.72 2.21
C ARG A 187 -7.57 16.63 1.24
N ALA A 188 -7.99 16.70 -0.02
CA ALA A 188 -7.56 15.75 -1.04
C ALA A 188 -6.05 15.87 -1.32
N ILE A 189 -5.53 17.10 -1.38
CA ILE A 189 -4.09 17.35 -1.48
C ILE A 189 -3.41 16.73 -0.26
N LEU A 190 -3.84 17.05 0.96
CA LEU A 190 -3.28 16.47 2.18
C LEU A 190 -3.23 14.94 2.14
N LEU A 191 -4.33 14.27 1.79
CA LEU A 191 -4.39 12.80 1.73
C LEU A 191 -3.49 12.23 0.64
N SER A 192 -3.42 12.87 -0.53
CA SER A 192 -2.49 12.49 -1.60
C SER A 192 -1.04 12.61 -1.13
N GLN A 193 -0.72 13.67 -0.40
CA GLN A 193 0.61 13.89 0.18
C GLN A 193 1.01 12.82 1.18
N VAL A 194 0.09 12.50 2.11
CA VAL A 194 0.29 11.39 3.04
C VAL A 194 0.59 10.09 2.31
N ASN A 195 -0.13 9.82 1.22
CA ASN A 195 0.04 8.63 0.41
C ASN A 195 1.42 8.55 -0.26
N ILE A 196 1.98 9.66 -0.72
CA ILE A 196 3.34 9.72 -1.28
C ILE A 196 4.38 9.38 -0.20
N PHE A 197 4.27 9.96 0.99
CA PHE A 197 5.20 9.66 2.09
C PHE A 197 5.16 8.20 2.53
N ILE A 198 3.96 7.64 2.67
CA ILE A 198 3.81 6.23 3.00
C ILE A 198 4.40 5.36 1.88
N ALA A 199 4.18 5.71 0.61
CA ALA A 199 4.75 5.01 -0.55
C ALA A 199 6.28 4.95 -0.53
N ILE A 200 6.95 6.05 -0.17
CA ILE A 200 8.41 6.10 -0.05
C ILE A 200 8.90 5.21 1.10
N THR A 201 8.22 5.26 2.24
CA THR A 201 8.69 4.63 3.48
C THR A 201 8.42 3.12 3.53
N ILE A 202 7.34 2.66 2.90
CA ILE A 202 6.87 1.27 3.08
C ILE A 202 7.89 0.22 2.64
N SER A 203 8.70 0.53 1.64
CA SER A 203 9.69 -0.40 1.05
C SER A 203 10.78 -0.79 2.05
N THR A 204 10.93 -0.03 3.14
CA THR A 204 11.91 -0.26 4.20
C THR A 204 11.40 -1.19 5.31
N LEU A 205 10.12 -1.60 5.25
CA LEU A 205 9.42 -2.24 6.35
C LEU A 205 9.04 -3.69 6.05
N ASP A 206 9.20 -4.55 7.04
CA ASP A 206 8.80 -5.95 6.96
C ASP A 206 7.33 -6.16 7.40
N PHE A 207 6.43 -6.28 6.43
CA PHE A 207 5.01 -6.59 6.67
C PHE A 207 4.72 -8.04 7.04
N SER A 208 5.73 -8.94 6.99
CA SER A 208 5.60 -10.33 7.47
C SER A 208 5.51 -10.42 8.99
N LEU A 209 5.88 -9.36 9.71
CA LEU A 209 5.82 -9.28 11.17
C LEU A 209 4.37 -9.33 11.68
N LEU A 210 4.07 -10.16 12.66
CA LEU A 210 2.74 -10.28 13.27
C LEU A 210 2.34 -9.00 14.03
N PRO A 211 1.03 -8.77 14.28
CA PRO A 211 0.60 -7.66 15.12
C PRO A 211 1.30 -7.64 16.48
N GLY A 212 1.79 -6.48 16.90
CA GLY A 212 2.55 -6.25 18.12
C GLY A 212 4.06 -6.47 18.00
N GLN A 213 4.56 -6.96 16.86
CA GLN A 213 6.00 -7.14 16.64
C GLN A 213 6.71 -5.89 16.11
N SER A 214 5.98 -5.02 15.40
CA SER A 214 6.47 -3.73 14.91
C SER A 214 5.39 -2.67 15.06
N ILE A 215 5.71 -1.60 15.78
CA ILE A 215 4.75 -0.53 16.07
C ILE A 215 4.42 0.22 14.78
N LEU A 216 5.44 0.48 13.98
CA LEU A 216 5.28 1.18 12.72
C LEU A 216 4.45 0.37 11.71
N VAL A 217 4.73 -0.93 11.57
CA VAL A 217 3.94 -1.80 10.68
C VAL A 217 2.49 -1.82 11.15
N ASP A 218 2.25 -1.89 12.45
CA ASP A 218 0.91 -1.82 13.02
C ASP A 218 0.23 -0.46 12.77
N TYR A 219 0.97 0.64 12.84
CA TYR A 219 0.48 1.97 12.51
C TYR A 219 0.05 2.08 11.05
N ILE A 220 0.85 1.54 10.12
CA ILE A 220 0.48 1.48 8.70
C ILE A 220 -0.75 0.59 8.49
N ARG A 221 -0.85 -0.54 9.19
CA ARG A 221 -2.04 -1.40 9.17
C ARG A 221 -3.28 -0.66 9.64
N MET A 222 -3.16 0.20 10.65
CA MET A 222 -4.28 1.01 11.15
C MET A 222 -4.73 2.07 10.13
N VAL A 223 -3.82 2.66 9.37
CA VAL A 223 -4.16 3.68 8.35
C VAL A 223 -4.39 3.12 6.95
N LYS A 224 -4.43 1.78 6.77
CA LYS A 224 -4.56 1.14 5.45
C LYS A 224 -5.78 1.60 4.63
N SER A 225 -6.84 2.03 5.33
CA SER A 225 -8.07 2.54 4.72
C SER A 225 -7.90 3.93 4.11
N TYR A 226 -6.90 4.70 4.56
CA TYR A 226 -6.52 6.01 4.02
C TYR A 226 -5.59 5.91 2.80
N LEU A 227 -5.14 4.70 2.47
CA LEU A 227 -4.26 4.47 1.34
C LEU A 227 -5.04 4.42 0.03
N LEU A 228 -4.60 5.24 -0.92
CA LEU A 228 -5.13 5.31 -2.27
C LEU A 228 -4.85 4.02 -3.02
N ARG A 229 -5.80 3.67 -3.90
CA ARG A 229 -5.73 2.52 -4.79
C ARG A 229 -4.44 2.53 -5.60
N LYS A 230 -4.05 3.68 -6.16
CA LYS A 230 -2.80 3.84 -6.93
C LYS A 230 -1.57 3.38 -6.15
N VAL A 231 -1.45 3.77 -4.89
CA VAL A 231 -0.34 3.38 -4.01
C VAL A 231 -0.37 1.88 -3.72
N LYS A 232 -1.55 1.33 -3.40
CA LYS A 232 -1.72 -0.12 -3.18
C LYS A 232 -1.35 -0.95 -4.39
N PHE A 233 -1.80 -0.55 -5.58
CA PHE A 233 -1.50 -1.24 -6.84
C PHE A 233 -0.03 -1.12 -7.21
N MET A 234 0.61 0.04 -7.00
CA MET A 234 2.05 0.19 -7.20
C MET A 234 2.84 -0.85 -6.40
N TRP A 235 2.49 -1.07 -5.12
CA TRP A 235 3.15 -2.07 -4.30
C TRP A 235 2.80 -3.50 -4.68
N LEU A 236 1.55 -3.76 -5.09
CA LEU A 236 1.15 -5.05 -5.61
C LEU A 236 1.99 -5.40 -6.85
N GLU A 237 2.12 -4.47 -7.79
CA GLU A 237 2.94 -4.63 -8.99
C GLU A 237 4.41 -4.83 -8.66
N GLU A 238 4.97 -4.09 -7.71
CA GLU A 238 6.35 -4.28 -7.26
C GLU A 238 6.54 -5.68 -6.65
N SER A 239 5.59 -6.13 -5.80
CA SER A 239 5.62 -7.46 -5.21
C SER A 239 5.54 -8.56 -6.28
N LEU A 240 4.61 -8.42 -7.23
CA LEU A 240 4.49 -9.35 -8.35
C LEU A 240 5.79 -9.41 -9.16
N SER A 241 6.40 -8.25 -9.46
CA SER A 241 7.69 -8.16 -10.16
C SER A 241 8.81 -8.90 -9.43
N LYS A 242 8.92 -8.74 -8.11
CA LYS A 242 9.99 -9.38 -7.30
C LYS A 242 9.81 -10.88 -7.19
N THR A 243 8.58 -11.37 -7.35
CA THR A 243 8.23 -12.79 -7.27
C THR A 243 7.99 -13.43 -8.63
N GLU A 244 8.24 -12.70 -9.71
CA GLU A 244 8.09 -13.15 -11.08
C GLU A 244 9.02 -14.34 -11.34
N TYR A 245 8.48 -15.40 -11.92
CA TYR A 245 9.27 -16.52 -12.42
C TYR A 245 9.35 -16.42 -13.94
N ARG A 246 10.57 -16.25 -14.46
CA ARG A 246 10.83 -16.22 -15.90
C ARG A 246 11.37 -17.57 -16.33
N THR A 247 10.63 -18.24 -17.19
CA THR A 247 11.12 -19.41 -17.93
C THR A 247 11.53 -19.01 -19.32
N ASP A 248 12.68 -19.51 -19.79
CA ASP A 248 13.05 -19.44 -21.21
C ASP A 248 12.24 -20.42 -22.09
N SER A 249 11.37 -21.24 -21.48
CA SER A 249 10.53 -22.21 -22.18
C SER A 249 9.30 -21.57 -22.81
N ASP A 250 8.85 -22.16 -23.92
CA ASP A 250 7.58 -21.81 -24.56
C ASP A 250 6.41 -21.89 -23.57
N VAL A 251 5.47 -20.95 -23.73
CA VAL A 251 4.18 -20.93 -23.02
C VAL A 251 3.50 -22.30 -23.20
N PRO A 252 3.11 -22.98 -22.11
CA PRO A 252 2.54 -24.32 -22.17
C PRO A 252 1.27 -24.33 -23.02
N GLU A 253 1.04 -25.40 -23.78
CA GLU A 253 -0.21 -25.65 -24.49
C GLU A 253 -1.14 -26.49 -23.61
N VAL A 254 -2.39 -26.09 -23.50
CA VAL A 254 -3.44 -26.81 -22.77
C VAL A 254 -4.51 -27.22 -23.74
N GLU A 255 -4.74 -28.52 -23.80
CA GLU A 255 -5.75 -29.14 -24.65
C GLU A 255 -7.09 -29.19 -23.91
N PHE A 256 -8.16 -28.84 -24.60
CA PHE A 256 -9.52 -28.86 -24.04
C PHE A 256 -10.47 -29.60 -24.97
N ASP A 257 -11.08 -30.67 -24.46
CA ASP A 257 -12.23 -31.34 -25.05
C ASP A 257 -13.52 -30.66 -24.55
N THR A 258 -14.01 -29.72 -25.35
CA THR A 258 -15.23 -28.96 -25.03
C THR A 258 -16.50 -29.81 -25.11
N ILE A 259 -16.48 -30.89 -25.89
CA ILE A 259 -17.58 -31.84 -26.01
C ILE A 259 -17.70 -32.63 -24.71
N GLN A 260 -16.58 -33.16 -24.20
CA GLN A 260 -16.56 -33.84 -22.90
C GLN A 260 -16.92 -32.90 -21.75
N ALA A 261 -16.44 -31.66 -21.76
CA ALA A 261 -16.79 -30.68 -20.74
C ALA A 261 -18.29 -30.32 -20.71
N SER A 262 -18.97 -30.39 -21.86
CA SER A 262 -20.41 -30.20 -21.93
C SER A 262 -21.21 -31.40 -21.39
N ASN A 263 -20.59 -32.59 -21.35
CA ASN A 263 -21.19 -33.77 -20.76
C ASN A 263 -20.98 -33.75 -19.26
N HIS A 264 -22.03 -33.39 -18.51
CA HIS A 264 -22.00 -33.39 -17.05
C HIS A 264 -21.79 -34.81 -16.51
N ASP A 265 -20.54 -35.16 -16.24
CA ASP A 265 -20.19 -36.37 -15.53
C ASP A 265 -20.43 -36.18 -14.03
N ASN A 266 -20.85 -37.23 -13.33
CA ASN A 266 -21.16 -37.15 -11.90
C ASN A 266 -19.93 -36.88 -11.02
N GLU A 267 -18.72 -37.00 -11.58
CA GLU A 267 -17.45 -36.85 -10.87
C GLU A 267 -16.74 -35.52 -11.18
N GLY A 268 -17.28 -34.70 -12.10
CA GLY A 268 -16.70 -33.41 -12.51
C GLY A 268 -15.35 -33.53 -13.21
N LYS A 269 -14.93 -34.73 -13.63
CA LYS A 269 -13.62 -35.02 -14.22
C LYS A 269 -13.47 -34.45 -15.62
N ASN A 270 -14.58 -34.26 -16.31
CA ASN A 270 -14.56 -33.77 -17.69
C ASN A 270 -14.66 -32.25 -17.78
N THR A 271 -14.87 -31.54 -16.67
CA THR A 271 -14.94 -30.07 -16.63
C THR A 271 -13.70 -29.43 -17.25
N MET A 272 -13.86 -28.24 -17.83
CA MET A 272 -12.74 -27.45 -18.35
C MET A 272 -11.73 -27.17 -17.23
N PHE A 273 -12.21 -26.91 -16.02
CA PHE A 273 -11.34 -26.76 -14.85
C PHE A 273 -10.48 -27.99 -14.60
N ASN A 274 -11.08 -29.19 -14.55
CA ASN A 274 -10.32 -30.40 -14.27
C ASN A 274 -9.33 -30.74 -15.40
N GLN A 275 -9.72 -30.54 -16.65
CA GLN A 275 -8.82 -30.73 -17.80
C GLN A 275 -7.58 -29.81 -17.74
N ALA A 276 -7.76 -28.54 -17.36
CA ALA A 276 -6.64 -27.63 -17.15
C ALA A 276 -5.82 -28.00 -15.90
N PHE A 277 -6.49 -28.42 -14.82
CA PHE A 277 -5.83 -28.82 -13.59
C PHE A 277 -4.86 -29.98 -13.84
N GLU A 278 -5.29 -31.06 -14.49
CA GLU A 278 -4.45 -32.22 -14.81
C GLU A 278 -3.19 -31.82 -15.61
N GLN A 279 -3.29 -30.83 -16.49
CA GLN A 279 -2.18 -30.38 -17.34
C GLN A 279 -1.25 -29.36 -16.68
N LEU A 280 -1.76 -28.51 -15.78
CA LEU A 280 -1.02 -27.36 -15.25
C LEU A 280 -0.54 -27.53 -13.80
N HIS A 281 -1.19 -28.39 -13.00
CA HIS A 281 -1.00 -28.38 -11.54
C HIS A 281 0.42 -28.72 -11.09
N GLU A 282 1.10 -29.65 -11.75
CA GLU A 282 2.47 -30.06 -11.37
C GLU A 282 3.48 -28.90 -11.45
N ASN A 283 3.28 -27.98 -12.40
CA ASN A 283 4.17 -26.85 -12.66
C ASN A 283 3.52 -25.48 -12.35
N ALA A 284 2.41 -25.46 -11.62
CA ALA A 284 1.61 -24.26 -11.36
C ALA A 284 2.42 -23.09 -10.77
N HIS A 285 3.38 -23.38 -9.89
CA HIS A 285 4.23 -22.36 -9.24
C HIS A 285 5.14 -21.60 -10.22
N ASN A 286 5.50 -22.22 -11.34
CA ASN A 286 6.30 -21.60 -12.39
C ASN A 286 5.40 -20.87 -13.39
N ILE A 287 4.32 -21.51 -13.82
CA ILE A 287 3.40 -20.99 -14.84
C ILE A 287 2.64 -19.77 -14.32
N PHE A 288 2.04 -19.85 -13.13
CA PHE A 288 1.16 -18.79 -12.61
C PHE A 288 1.89 -17.62 -11.95
N ARG A 289 3.23 -17.62 -11.98
CA ARG A 289 4.07 -16.50 -11.54
C ARG A 289 4.72 -15.76 -12.72
N SER A 290 4.38 -16.10 -13.96
CA SER A 290 4.77 -15.32 -15.13
C SER A 290 3.98 -14.00 -15.21
N ARG A 291 4.57 -12.98 -15.85
CA ARG A 291 3.93 -11.70 -16.19
C ARG A 291 3.35 -11.64 -17.60
N ASP A 292 3.41 -12.75 -18.33
CA ASP A 292 2.81 -12.82 -19.66
C ASP A 292 1.31 -12.56 -19.59
N GLU A 293 0.77 -11.85 -20.59
CA GLU A 293 -0.67 -11.61 -20.72
C GLU A 293 -1.48 -12.93 -20.82
N ARG A 294 -0.79 -14.02 -21.18
CA ARG A 294 -1.35 -15.37 -21.32
C ARG A 294 -0.39 -16.38 -20.70
N LEU A 295 -0.92 -17.16 -19.76
CA LEU A 295 -0.13 -18.14 -19.01
C LEU A 295 -0.07 -19.51 -19.71
N TRP A 296 -0.96 -19.77 -20.66
CA TRP A 296 -0.95 -20.94 -21.54
C TRP A 296 -1.56 -20.61 -22.91
N ARG A 297 -1.26 -21.43 -23.92
CA ARG A 297 -1.95 -21.49 -25.22
C ARG A 297 -3.08 -22.50 -25.13
N VAL A 298 -4.19 -22.20 -25.78
CA VAL A 298 -5.39 -23.03 -25.72
C VAL A 298 -5.56 -23.75 -27.05
N LYS A 299 -5.70 -25.07 -26.98
CA LYS A 299 -6.02 -25.93 -28.11
C LYS A 299 -7.33 -26.66 -27.84
N TYR A 300 -8.39 -26.16 -28.43
CA TYR A 300 -9.68 -26.85 -28.41
C TYR A 300 -9.63 -28.02 -29.39
N LEU A 301 -9.97 -29.22 -28.93
CA LEU A 301 -10.00 -30.39 -29.80
C LEU A 301 -11.00 -30.18 -30.94
N ASP A 302 -10.60 -30.54 -32.16
CA ASP A 302 -11.38 -30.39 -33.39
C ASP A 302 -11.81 -28.95 -33.73
N MET A 303 -11.19 -27.92 -33.13
CA MET A 303 -11.45 -26.52 -33.43
C MET A 303 -10.14 -25.78 -33.73
N ASP A 304 -10.04 -25.19 -34.92
CA ASP A 304 -8.93 -24.32 -35.27
C ASP A 304 -9.16 -22.90 -34.69
N SER A 305 -8.16 -22.36 -33.99
CA SER A 305 -8.14 -20.96 -33.58
C SER A 305 -6.90 -20.24 -34.08
N ILE A 306 -7.11 -19.13 -34.79
CA ILE A 306 -6.05 -18.28 -35.34
C ILE A 306 -5.59 -17.25 -34.28
N ASP A 307 -6.49 -16.78 -33.41
CA ASP A 307 -6.16 -15.94 -32.26
C ASP A 307 -6.01 -16.81 -31.00
N GLN A 308 -4.97 -16.57 -30.22
CA GLN A 308 -4.75 -17.25 -28.94
C GLN A 308 -5.23 -16.42 -27.73
N GLY A 309 -5.55 -15.13 -27.94
CA GLY A 309 -6.10 -14.26 -26.90
C GLY A 309 -7.56 -14.58 -26.57
N GLY A 310 -8.41 -14.76 -27.58
CA GLY A 310 -9.81 -15.21 -27.41
C GLY A 310 -9.92 -16.53 -26.63
N PRO A 311 -9.35 -17.63 -27.14
CA PRO A 311 -9.38 -18.94 -26.48
C PRO A 311 -8.89 -18.93 -25.04
N TYR A 312 -7.81 -18.19 -24.73
CA TYR A 312 -7.33 -18.05 -23.36
C TYR A 312 -8.41 -17.45 -22.44
N ARG A 313 -9.01 -16.32 -22.81
CA ARG A 313 -10.08 -15.68 -22.03
C ARG A 313 -11.32 -16.57 -21.88
N ASP A 314 -11.68 -17.29 -22.94
CA ASP A 314 -12.82 -18.21 -22.93
C ASP A 314 -12.56 -19.40 -22.00
N SER A 315 -11.34 -19.96 -22.01
CA SER A 315 -10.95 -21.05 -21.12
C SER A 315 -10.99 -20.62 -19.65
N ILE A 316 -10.50 -19.43 -19.32
CA ILE A 316 -10.61 -18.85 -17.96
C ILE A 316 -12.08 -18.71 -17.55
N THR A 317 -12.91 -18.17 -18.44
CA THR A 317 -14.34 -17.96 -18.18
C THR A 317 -15.06 -19.29 -17.92
N ALA A 318 -14.79 -20.31 -18.73
CA ALA A 318 -15.36 -21.64 -18.56
C ALA A 318 -14.91 -22.29 -17.26
N MET A 319 -13.61 -22.24 -16.93
CA MET A 319 -13.09 -22.74 -15.65
C MET A 319 -13.72 -22.03 -14.45
N CYS A 320 -13.87 -20.71 -14.48
CA CYS A 320 -14.57 -19.98 -13.43
C CYS A 320 -16.04 -20.42 -13.28
N SER A 321 -16.72 -20.72 -14.39
CA SER A 321 -18.08 -21.25 -14.38
C SER A 321 -18.13 -22.66 -13.76
N ASP A 322 -17.20 -23.53 -14.11
CA ASP A 322 -17.11 -24.90 -13.57
C ASP A 322 -16.89 -24.85 -12.05
N ILE A 323 -15.93 -24.05 -11.60
CA ILE A 323 -15.57 -23.89 -10.19
C ILE A 323 -16.77 -23.39 -9.36
N CYS A 324 -17.58 -22.50 -9.91
CA CYS A 324 -18.77 -21.96 -9.26
C CYS A 324 -20.04 -22.80 -9.48
N SER A 325 -19.95 -23.90 -10.23
CA SER A 325 -21.09 -24.77 -10.54
C SER A 325 -21.38 -25.75 -9.41
N SER A 326 -22.57 -26.33 -9.40
CA SER A 326 -22.89 -27.47 -8.54
C SER A 326 -22.21 -28.78 -8.97
N HIS A 327 -21.61 -28.83 -10.16
CA HIS A 327 -20.93 -30.02 -10.67
C HIS A 327 -19.58 -30.25 -10.00
N LEU A 328 -18.88 -29.17 -9.64
CA LEU A 328 -17.71 -29.20 -8.78
C LEU A 328 -18.10 -28.61 -7.42
N PRO A 329 -18.47 -29.43 -6.41
CA PRO A 329 -18.91 -28.93 -5.10
C PRO A 329 -17.74 -28.41 -4.25
N LEU A 330 -16.92 -27.52 -4.82
CA LEU A 330 -15.78 -26.87 -4.19
C LEU A 330 -16.21 -25.70 -3.30
N PHE A 331 -17.35 -25.08 -3.62
CA PHE A 331 -17.90 -23.94 -2.89
C PHE A 331 -19.28 -24.27 -2.32
N VAL A 332 -19.53 -23.79 -1.10
CA VAL A 332 -20.84 -23.80 -0.46
C VAL A 332 -21.41 -22.40 -0.55
N LEU A 333 -22.65 -22.27 -1.05
CA LEU A 333 -23.35 -20.98 -1.09
C LEU A 333 -23.56 -20.48 0.35
N CYS A 334 -23.07 -19.27 0.63
CA CYS A 334 -23.14 -18.62 1.94
C CYS A 334 -24.54 -18.14 2.30
#